data_AF-A0A8S2S912-F1
#
_entry.id   AF-A0A8S2S912-F1
#
_cell.length_a   1.000
_cell.length_b   1.000
_cell.length_c   1.000
_cell.angle_alpha   90.00
_cell.angle_beta   90.00
_cell.angle_gamma   90.00
#
_symmetry.space_group_name_H-M   'P 1'
#
loop_
_entity.id
_entity.type
_entity.pdbx_description
1 polymer ?
#
loop_
_entity_poly.entity_id
_entity_poly.type
_entity_poly.pdbx_seq_one_letter_code
_entity_poly.pdbx_strand_id
1 'polypeptide(L)'
;MFERFSLYKIDNIHQIPFDSKLYSKYKYGDHIQAKKFGDQLAHAFINQFHSFILKGEQQFICISSPFGCVPPAAFFIFKTFCEILNDFLVENGREQIEERKIVRVGTISEDYSLLSRSERLMRINEERYFIDKNGLENKFLLFLDDIRITGEL
;
A
#
# COMPACT_ATOMS: atom_id res chain seq x y z
N MET A 1 15.39 9.91 -5.74
CA MET A 1 15.06 8.48 -5.78
C MET A 1 14.20 8.19 -4.56
N PHE A 2 13.07 7.49 -4.70
CA PHE A 2 12.22 7.18 -3.55
C PHE A 2 12.68 5.87 -2.90
N GLU A 3 12.76 5.84 -1.58
CA GLU A 3 13.02 4.62 -0.82
C GLU A 3 11.85 3.64 -0.97
N ARG A 4 12.17 2.35 -1.01
CA ARG A 4 11.17 1.30 -1.23
C ARG A 4 11.34 0.19 -0.22
N PHE A 5 10.20 -0.27 0.27
CA PHE A 5 10.11 -1.42 1.16
C PHE A 5 9.09 -2.41 0.62
N SER A 6 9.41 -3.69 0.74
CA SER A 6 8.51 -4.80 0.39
C SER A 6 8.81 -5.91 1.36
N LEU A 7 7.81 -6.35 2.12
CA LEU A 7 7.96 -7.47 3.05
C LEU A 7 8.38 -8.73 2.31
N TYR A 8 7.71 -8.99 1.18
CA TYR A 8 7.96 -10.13 0.32
C TYR A 8 8.47 -9.68 -1.04
N LYS A 9 9.40 -10.45 -1.60
CA LYS A 9 9.85 -10.33 -2.99
C LYS A 9 9.68 -11.68 -3.66
N ILE A 10 9.12 -11.69 -4.86
CA ILE A 10 9.00 -12.89 -5.69
C ILE A 10 9.96 -12.68 -6.85
N ASP A 11 11.15 -13.27 -6.74
CA ASP A 11 12.17 -13.33 -7.79
C ASP A 11 12.18 -14.68 -8.51
N ASN A 12 11.52 -15.70 -7.93
CA ASN A 12 11.37 -17.03 -8.49
C ASN A 12 9.94 -17.54 -8.30
N ILE A 13 9.28 -17.91 -9.41
CA ILE A 13 7.90 -18.42 -9.41
C ILE A 13 7.72 -19.73 -8.63
N HIS A 14 8.80 -20.48 -8.41
CA HIS A 14 8.79 -21.73 -7.65
C HIS A 14 9.06 -21.52 -6.15
N GLN A 15 9.40 -20.30 -5.73
CA GLN A 15 9.73 -19.97 -4.35
C GLN A 15 8.94 -18.73 -3.90
N ILE A 16 7.68 -18.96 -3.53
CA ILE A 16 6.80 -17.90 -3.01
C ILE A 16 7.01 -17.80 -1.49
N PRO A 17 7.43 -16.63 -0.95
CA PRO A 17 7.79 -16.49 0.47
C PRO A 17 6.57 -16.35 1.41
N PHE A 18 5.36 -16.58 0.90
CA PHE A 18 4.11 -16.54 1.64
C PHE A 18 3.14 -17.60 1.10
N ASP A 19 2.10 -17.92 1.88
CA ASP A 19 1.08 -18.87 1.44
C ASP A 19 0.18 -18.24 0.36
N SER A 20 0.34 -18.72 -0.88
CA SER A 20 -0.42 -18.25 -2.04
C SER A 20 -1.93 -18.47 -1.90
N LYS A 21 -2.38 -19.49 -1.14
CA LYS A 21 -3.81 -19.71 -0.86
C LYS A 21 -4.36 -18.65 0.07
N LEU A 22 -3.58 -18.24 1.09
CA LEU A 22 -4.00 -17.15 1.99
C LEU A 22 -4.00 -15.81 1.25
N TYR A 23 -3.01 -15.56 0.39
CA TYR A 23 -3.00 -14.39 -0.48
C TYR A 23 -4.20 -14.37 -1.44
N SER A 24 -4.55 -15.52 -2.01
CA SER A 24 -5.74 -15.65 -2.85
C SER A 24 -7.02 -15.33 -2.06
N LYS A 25 -7.22 -15.91 -0.87
CA LYS A 25 -8.37 -15.60 -0.02
C LYS A 25 -8.48 -14.10 0.27
N TYR A 26 -7.36 -13.48 0.62
CA TYR A 26 -7.25 -12.04 0.79
C TYR A 26 -7.74 -11.27 -0.45
N LYS A 27 -7.24 -11.62 -1.65
CA LYS A 27 -7.64 -10.97 -2.91
C LYS A 27 -9.13 -11.13 -3.22
N TYR A 28 -9.77 -12.20 -2.73
CA TYR A 28 -11.21 -12.43 -2.84
C TYR A 28 -12.02 -11.90 -1.65
N GLY A 29 -11.43 -11.01 -0.82
CA GLY A 29 -12.16 -10.27 0.21
C GLY A 29 -12.11 -10.87 1.62
N ASP A 30 -11.25 -11.86 1.90
CA ASP A 30 -11.04 -12.34 3.27
C ASP A 30 -10.30 -11.29 4.11
N HIS A 31 -11.07 -10.53 4.90
CA HIS A 31 -10.55 -9.47 5.78
C HIS A 31 -9.63 -10.01 6.89
N ILE A 32 -9.76 -11.27 7.31
CA ILE A 32 -8.87 -11.87 8.31
C ILE A 32 -7.48 -12.03 7.70
N GLN A 33 -7.39 -12.50 6.46
CA GLN A 33 -6.10 -12.56 5.77
C GLN A 33 -5.55 -11.16 5.48
N ALA A 34 -6.40 -10.22 5.08
CA ALA A 34 -5.97 -8.82 4.86
C ALA A 34 -5.31 -8.22 6.10
N LYS A 35 -5.92 -8.40 7.28
CA LYS A 35 -5.37 -7.95 8.56
C LYS A 35 -4.03 -8.61 8.86
N LYS A 36 -3.90 -9.93 8.63
CA LYS A 36 -2.63 -10.64 8.83
C LYS A 36 -1.50 -10.11 7.96
N PHE A 37 -1.78 -9.84 6.67
CA PHE A 37 -0.76 -9.26 5.79
C PHE A 37 -0.41 -7.82 6.17
N GLY A 38 -1.39 -7.00 6.56
CA GLY A 38 -1.16 -5.64 7.07
C GLY A 38 -0.32 -5.62 8.34
N ASP A 39 -0.61 -6.53 9.28
CA ASP A 39 0.13 -6.73 10.53
C ASP A 39 1.60 -7.08 10.28
N GLN A 40 1.85 -8.10 9.46
CA GLN A 40 3.20 -8.50 9.09
C GLN A 40 3.97 -7.37 8.40
N LEU A 41 3.32 -6.65 7.48
CA LEU A 41 3.94 -5.53 6.76
C LEU A 41 4.31 -4.39 7.71
N ALA A 42 3.42 -4.02 8.63
CA ALA A 42 3.64 -2.95 9.60
C ALA A 42 4.79 -3.27 10.56
N HIS A 43 4.76 -4.45 11.17
CA HIS A 43 5.81 -4.87 12.08
C HIS A 43 7.17 -4.98 11.40
N ALA A 44 7.23 -5.52 10.18
CA ALA A 44 8.48 -5.59 9.44
C ALA A 44 9.01 -4.20 9.06
N PHE A 45 8.13 -3.28 8.63
CA PHE A 45 8.49 -1.90 8.33
C PHE A 45 9.03 -1.18 9.58
N ILE A 46 8.31 -1.27 10.71
CA ILE A 46 8.73 -0.66 11.98
C ILE A 46 10.07 -1.26 12.42
N ASN A 47 10.23 -2.58 12.42
CA ASN A 47 11.48 -3.22 12.83
C ASN A 47 12.68 -2.72 11.99
N GLN A 48 12.49 -2.61 10.67
CA GLN A 48 13.55 -2.14 9.77
C GLN A 48 13.84 -0.64 9.93
N PHE A 49 12.83 0.19 10.15
CA PHE A 49 12.95 1.65 10.09
C PHE A 49 12.73 2.37 11.43
N HIS A 50 12.60 1.67 12.56
CA HIS A 50 12.27 2.27 13.87
C HIS A 50 13.19 3.45 14.22
N SER A 51 14.50 3.31 14.01
CA SER A 51 15.47 4.37 14.30
C SER A 51 15.25 5.62 13.44
N PHE A 52 14.84 5.45 12.18
CA PHE A 52 14.49 6.55 11.29
C PHE A 52 13.16 7.19 11.71
N ILE A 53 12.14 6.36 11.94
CA ILE A 53 10.79 6.78 12.32
C ILE A 53 10.83 7.62 13.60
N LEU A 54 11.60 7.19 14.61
CA LEU A 54 11.67 7.88 15.91
C LEU A 54 12.54 9.14 15.88
N LYS A 55 13.51 9.24 14.98
CA LYS A 55 14.41 10.41 14.87
C LYS A 55 13.89 11.52 13.96
N GLY A 56 13.01 11.23 13.00
CA GLY A 56 12.52 12.25 12.06
C GLY A 56 11.74 13.36 12.77
N GLU A 57 11.52 14.52 12.17
CA GLU A 57 10.63 15.55 12.80
C GLU A 57 9.29 15.67 12.08
N GLN A 58 9.19 15.04 10.92
CA GLN A 58 8.03 15.14 10.05
C GLN A 58 6.91 14.23 10.54
N GLN A 59 5.68 14.74 10.49
CA GLN A 59 4.48 13.92 10.61
C GLN A 59 4.36 13.00 9.39
N PHE A 60 3.91 11.77 9.64
CA PHE A 60 3.65 10.79 8.60
C PHE A 60 2.27 11.00 7.98
N ILE A 61 2.21 10.97 6.65
CA ILE A 61 0.96 10.85 5.88
C ILE A 61 1.00 9.53 5.12
N CYS A 62 0.12 8.61 5.48
CA CYS A 62 -0.08 7.36 4.76
C CYS A 62 -1.08 7.55 3.62
N ILE A 63 -0.67 7.18 2.42
CA ILE A 63 -1.43 7.34 1.18
C ILE A 63 -1.74 5.95 0.61
N SER A 64 -3.02 5.61 0.51
CA SER A 64 -3.49 4.34 -0.05
C SER A 64 -3.37 4.27 -1.58
N SER A 65 -3.30 3.05 -2.10
CA SER A 65 -3.48 2.74 -3.53
C SER A 65 -4.75 3.40 -4.11
N PRO A 66 -4.77 3.87 -5.37
CA PRO A 66 -5.93 4.56 -5.92
C PRO A 66 -7.22 3.73 -5.97
N PHE A 67 -8.34 4.31 -5.56
CA PHE A 67 -9.67 3.70 -5.74
C PHE A 67 -10.78 4.74 -5.89
N GLY A 68 -11.94 4.29 -6.42
CA GLY A 68 -13.13 5.10 -6.58
C GLY A 68 -14.00 5.10 -5.31
N CYS A 69 -15.26 4.67 -5.45
CA CYS A 69 -16.19 4.60 -4.33
C CYS A 69 -16.00 3.34 -3.46
N VAL A 70 -15.68 2.21 -4.08
CA VAL A 70 -15.53 0.92 -3.38
C VAL A 70 -14.05 0.66 -3.11
N PRO A 71 -13.64 0.44 -1.85
CA PRO A 71 -12.25 0.16 -1.53
C PRO A 71 -11.84 -1.24 -2.04
N PRO A 72 -10.64 -1.39 -2.62
CA PRO A 72 -10.10 -2.69 -3.00
C PRO A 72 -9.63 -3.48 -1.77
N ALA A 73 -9.32 -4.76 -1.94
CA ALA A 73 -8.73 -5.58 -0.87
C ALA A 73 -7.45 -4.94 -0.28
N ALA A 74 -6.62 -4.29 -1.10
CA ALA A 74 -5.42 -3.52 -0.70
C ALA A 74 -5.70 -2.50 0.41
N PHE A 75 -6.90 -1.90 0.42
CA PHE A 75 -7.27 -0.90 1.41
C PHE A 75 -7.32 -1.47 2.83
N PHE A 76 -7.64 -2.75 3.00
CA PHE A 76 -7.65 -3.38 4.32
C PHE A 76 -6.24 -3.62 4.87
N ILE A 77 -5.28 -3.95 4.01
CA ILE A 77 -3.85 -3.97 4.38
C ILE A 77 -3.41 -2.56 4.79
N PHE A 78 -3.76 -1.55 4.00
CA PHE A 78 -3.49 -0.13 4.30
C PHE A 78 -4.01 0.26 5.68
N LYS A 79 -5.29 -0.04 5.99
CA LYS A 79 -5.90 0.30 7.27
C LYS A 79 -5.18 -0.34 8.45
N THR A 80 -4.95 -1.65 8.41
CA THR A 80 -4.23 -2.34 9.48
C THR A 80 -2.80 -1.83 9.63
N PHE A 81 -2.12 -1.53 8.52
CA PHE A 81 -0.78 -0.95 8.58
C PHE A 81 -0.78 0.40 9.27
N CYS A 82 -1.69 1.30 8.90
CA CYS A 82 -1.81 2.64 9.48
C CYS A 82 -2.15 2.58 10.97
N GLU A 83 -3.05 1.67 11.37
CA GLU A 83 -3.41 1.45 12.77
C GLU A 83 -2.17 1.09 13.61
N ILE A 84 -1.43 0.06 13.21
CA ILE A 84 -0.25 -0.41 13.95
C ILE A 84 0.87 0.65 13.96
N LEU A 85 1.11 1.32 12.83
CA LEU A 85 2.12 2.39 12.78
C LEU A 85 1.71 3.59 13.63
N ASN A 86 0.43 3.94 13.64
CA ASN A 86 -0.08 5.02 14.48
C ASN A 86 0.10 4.72 15.97
N ASP A 87 -0.23 3.50 16.40
CA ASP A 87 -0.04 3.07 17.79
C ASP A 87 1.45 3.17 18.17
N PHE A 88 2.35 2.65 17.35
CA PHE A 88 3.79 2.76 17.56
C PHE A 88 4.27 4.22 17.64
N LEU A 89 3.76 5.11 16.78
CA LEU A 89 4.09 6.53 16.79
C LEU A 89 3.64 7.20 18.11
N VAL A 90 2.37 7.04 18.46
CA VAL A 90 1.77 7.67 19.65
C VAL A 90 2.43 7.17 20.93
N GLU A 91 2.67 5.86 21.05
CA GLU A 91 3.37 5.26 22.20
C GLU A 91 4.79 5.80 22.40
N ASN A 92 5.43 6.27 21.33
CA ASN A 92 6.77 6.86 21.35
C ASN A 92 6.76 8.40 21.29
N GLY A 93 5.63 9.05 21.61
CA GLY A 93 5.52 10.51 21.72
C GLY A 93 5.60 11.25 20.38
N ARG A 94 5.32 10.56 19.27
CA ARG A 94 5.26 11.13 17.93
C ARG A 94 3.86 11.66 17.62
N GLU A 95 3.77 12.53 16.61
CA GLU A 95 2.47 12.90 16.05
C GLU A 95 1.75 11.68 15.42
N GLN A 96 0.44 11.64 15.60
CA GLN A 96 -0.43 10.62 14.99
C GLN A 96 -0.32 10.64 13.46
N ILE A 97 -0.55 9.48 12.85
CA ILE A 97 -0.52 9.35 11.40
C ILE A 97 -1.75 10.02 10.79
N GLU A 98 -1.56 10.63 9.63
CA GLU A 98 -2.66 11.10 8.82
C GLU A 98 -2.90 10.16 7.64
N GLU A 99 -4.15 9.79 7.40
CA GLU A 99 -4.51 8.98 6.24
C GLU A 99 -5.00 9.85 5.08
N ARG A 100 -4.56 9.50 3.87
CA ARG A 100 -4.99 10.09 2.61
C ARG A 100 -5.26 8.98 1.59
N LYS A 101 -6.09 9.30 0.60
CA LYS A 101 -6.36 8.41 -0.53
C LYS A 101 -6.13 9.12 -1.85
N ILE A 102 -5.68 8.36 -2.83
CA ILE A 102 -5.72 8.79 -4.22
C ILE A 102 -7.09 8.39 -4.77
N VAL A 103 -7.84 9.38 -5.25
CA VAL A 103 -9.14 9.15 -5.89
C VAL A 103 -8.92 8.77 -7.34
N ARG A 104 -9.41 7.59 -7.73
CA ARG A 104 -9.47 7.17 -9.14
C ARG A 104 -10.77 7.68 -9.75
N VAL A 105 -10.67 8.53 -10.77
CA VAL A 105 -11.82 9.14 -11.46
C VAL A 105 -12.13 8.34 -12.70
N GLY A 106 -13.12 7.45 -12.58
CA GLY A 106 -13.61 6.60 -13.66
C GLY A 106 -14.03 5.23 -13.16
N THR A 107 -15.09 4.69 -13.74
CA THR A 107 -15.52 3.30 -13.60
C THR A 107 -15.07 2.56 -14.84
N ILE A 108 -14.25 1.52 -14.70
CA ILE A 108 -14.04 0.57 -15.78
C ILE A 108 -14.48 -0.81 -15.29
N SER A 109 -15.48 -1.34 -15.97
CA SER A 109 -16.13 -2.64 -15.80
C SER A 109 -15.39 -3.79 -16.48
N GLU A 110 -14.20 -3.54 -17.04
CA GLU A 110 -13.40 -4.52 -17.77
C GLU A 110 -12.27 -5.07 -16.90
N ASP A 111 -12.10 -6.39 -16.94
CA ASP A 111 -11.14 -7.12 -16.13
C ASP A 111 -9.70 -6.78 -16.56
N TYR A 112 -9.04 -5.89 -15.81
CA TYR A 112 -7.66 -5.44 -16.05
C TYR A 112 -6.66 -6.60 -16.16
N SER A 113 -7.01 -7.74 -15.55
CA SER A 113 -6.25 -9.00 -15.57
C SER A 113 -6.15 -9.64 -16.96
N LEU A 114 -7.07 -9.33 -17.89
CA LEU A 114 -7.13 -9.92 -19.23
C LEU A 114 -6.40 -9.10 -20.31
N LEU A 115 -5.90 -7.92 -19.96
CA LEU A 115 -5.29 -6.99 -20.92
C LEU A 115 -3.82 -7.30 -21.21
N SER A 116 -3.43 -7.17 -22.47
CA SER A 116 -2.03 -7.20 -22.90
C SER A 116 -1.21 -6.07 -22.27
N ARG A 117 0.13 -6.16 -22.34
CA ARG A 117 1.03 -5.11 -21.80
C ARG A 117 0.77 -3.74 -22.44
N SER A 118 0.57 -3.70 -23.76
CA SER A 118 0.29 -2.46 -24.51
C SER A 118 -1.06 -1.86 -24.11
N GLU A 119 -2.09 -2.70 -23.95
CA GLU A 119 -3.41 -2.25 -23.51
C GLU A 119 -3.36 -1.71 -22.07
N ARG A 120 -2.65 -2.39 -21.16
CA ARG A 120 -2.44 -1.90 -19.79
C ARG A 120 -1.76 -0.53 -19.75
N LEU A 121 -0.73 -0.32 -20.58
CA LEU A 121 -0.02 0.97 -20.67
C LEU A 121 -0.92 2.09 -21.23
N MET A 122 -1.68 1.79 -22.29
CA MET A 122 -2.62 2.75 -22.87
C MET A 122 -3.69 3.15 -21.84
N ARG A 123 -4.24 2.19 -21.09
CA ARG A 123 -5.21 2.44 -20.02
C ARG A 123 -4.64 3.27 -18.88
N ILE A 124 -3.41 3.01 -18.44
CA ILE A 124 -2.74 3.83 -17.41
C ILE A 124 -2.69 5.31 -17.83
N ASN A 125 -2.47 5.60 -19.12
CA ASN A 125 -2.45 6.96 -19.64
C ASN A 125 -3.84 7.60 -19.75
N GLU A 126 -4.90 6.81 -19.86
CA GLU A 126 -6.30 7.29 -19.88
C GLU A 126 -6.87 7.50 -18.47
N GLU A 127 -6.27 6.85 -17.46
CA GLU A 127 -6.72 6.94 -16.07
C GLU A 127 -6.43 8.31 -15.45
N ARG A 128 -7.46 8.85 -14.78
CA ARG A 128 -7.34 10.11 -14.05
C ARG A 128 -7.30 9.84 -12.56
N TYR A 129 -6.25 10.33 -11.92
CA TYR A 129 -6.06 10.26 -10.48
C TYR A 129 -6.09 11.66 -9.88
N PHE A 130 -6.70 11.78 -8.71
CA PHE A 130 -6.74 13.00 -7.94
C PHE A 130 -6.24 12.73 -6.52
N ILE A 131 -5.37 13.60 -6.02
CA ILE A 131 -4.98 13.65 -4.61
C ILE A 131 -5.06 15.09 -4.16
N ASP A 132 -5.64 15.31 -2.97
CA ASP A 132 -5.58 16.62 -2.33
C ASP A 132 -4.13 16.88 -1.88
N LYS A 133 -3.53 17.93 -2.43
CA LYS A 133 -2.14 18.29 -2.15
C LYS A 133 -2.01 19.17 -0.92
N ASN A 134 -3.11 19.73 -0.42
CA ASN A 134 -3.08 20.63 0.71
C ASN A 134 -2.53 19.92 1.95
N GLY A 135 -1.49 20.51 2.55
CA GLY A 135 -0.88 20.00 3.78
C GLY A 135 0.06 18.82 3.58
N LEU A 136 0.42 18.48 2.34
CA LEU A 136 1.47 17.49 2.07
C LEU A 136 2.89 18.07 2.22
N GLU A 137 3.04 19.40 2.28
CA GLU A 137 4.35 20.03 2.43
C GLU A 137 5.00 19.70 3.78
N ASN A 138 6.31 19.46 3.77
CA ASN A 138 7.10 19.12 4.96
C ASN A 138 6.65 17.86 5.72
N LYS A 139 5.88 16.98 5.06
CA LYS A 139 5.44 15.69 5.62
C LYS A 139 6.27 14.53 5.09
N PHE A 140 6.29 13.44 5.85
CA PHE A 140 6.82 12.17 5.37
C PHE A 140 5.69 11.39 4.70
N LEU A 141 5.72 11.32 3.37
CA LEU A 141 4.67 10.65 2.59
C LEU A 141 4.98 9.16 2.43
N LEU A 142 4.10 8.31 2.95
CA LEU A 142 4.20 6.86 2.81
C LEU A 142 3.12 6.34 1.87
N PHE A 143 3.52 5.88 0.69
CA PHE A 143 2.61 5.24 -0.27
C PHE A 143 2.57 3.73 -0.03
N LEU A 144 1.37 3.17 0.07
CA LEU A 144 1.18 1.74 0.36
C LEU A 144 0.25 1.08 -0.65
N ASP A 145 0.70 -0.06 -1.16
CA ASP A 145 -0.05 -0.93 -2.05
C ASP A 145 0.22 -2.40 -1.68
N ASP A 146 -0.64 -3.31 -2.14
CA ASP A 146 -0.53 -4.73 -1.82
C ASP A 146 0.48 -5.49 -2.70
N ILE A 147 0.78 -4.96 -3.89
CA ILE A 147 1.70 -5.56 -4.84
C ILE A 147 2.35 -4.48 -5.70
N ARG A 148 3.60 -4.71 -6.06
CA ARG A 148 4.28 -3.98 -7.12
C ARG A 148 4.76 -4.97 -8.18
N ILE A 149 4.30 -4.79 -9.42
CA ILE A 149 4.78 -5.57 -10.56
C ILE A 149 6.01 -4.85 -11.12
N THR A 150 7.17 -5.51 -11.11
CA THR A 150 8.44 -4.95 -11.60
C THR A 150 8.70 -5.21 -13.07
N GLY A 151 8.03 -6.21 -13.66
CA GLY A 151 8.15 -6.55 -15.08
C GLY A 151 9.48 -7.21 -15.46
N GLU A 152 10.24 -7.71 -14.48
CA GLU A 152 11.52 -8.40 -14.67
C GLU A 152 11.38 -9.93 -14.82
N LEU A 153 10.14 -10.43 -14.82
CA LEU A 153 9.76 -11.84 -14.95
C LEU A 153 8.66 -12.00 -16.00
#